data_AF-A0A384K5D8-F1
#
_entry.id   AF-A0A384K5D8-F1
#
_cell.length_a   1.000
_cell.length_b   1.000
_cell.length_c   1.000
_cell.angle_alpha   90.00
_cell.angle_beta   90.00
_cell.angle_gamma   90.00
#
_symmetry.space_group_name_H-M   'P 1'
#
loop_
_entity.id
_entity.type
_entity.pdbx_description
1 polymer ?
#
loop_
_entity_poly.entity_id
_entity_poly.type
_entity_poly.pdbx_seq_one_letter_code
_entity_poly.pdbx_strand_id
1 'polypeptide(L)'
;MKLHDSLIVSLLSFSLSSAKLCSMPYNSSPLIDDAPAITAAVNLCGPNSTILFQPNVTYNLLTPLSFTNLTSVKFSFEGNISLSENVTAVQLVVNNTRIYPGRWITLKGTNVTFEGSEEEGGGWFLAHGENWWSSPWDSVQGGRPHWFGFTVTDLVIRNLKILNPVAWVFSIGGSNVEMRNVFIDARSNDGFPFNTDGIDLSASNVLIDGFEIHNGDDVINVSPPATNVTMRNIIASGTHGLSVSCASGTGGNYTFENAYIYDSLMAARFKGAIGKTCDVSNVTWRNIEVKNVSYPIHFIEDYYDQEKGIPSGTNTSIAAYAKGFAWEGINGSVAAVVGDASCVSDPCWYATTSESPKNGLYLLCHDSAHCEDFHFEGIDLTTANGTAAGEVCTGLEGVDGMGVTCVNGTITAN
;
A
#
# COMPACT_ATOMS: atom_id res chain seq x y z
N MET A 1 72.07 -20.41 17.57
CA MET A 1 70.63 -20.67 17.31
C MET A 1 70.00 -19.35 16.91
N LYS A 2 69.89 -19.06 15.61
CA LYS A 2 69.24 -17.85 15.08
C LYS A 2 67.95 -18.31 14.40
N LEU A 3 66.81 -18.06 15.03
CA LEU A 3 65.51 -18.27 14.40
C LEU A 3 65.17 -17.01 13.58
N HIS A 4 64.87 -17.24 12.31
CA HIS A 4 64.22 -16.30 11.41
C HIS A 4 62.73 -16.35 11.68
N ASP A 5 62.11 -15.22 12.03
CA ASP A 5 60.67 -15.05 11.93
C ASP A 5 60.37 -14.13 10.74
N SER A 6 60.02 -14.75 9.62
CA SER A 6 59.43 -14.07 8.48
C SER A 6 57.93 -13.90 8.73
N LEU A 7 57.52 -12.65 8.99
CA LEU A 7 56.12 -12.27 9.06
C LEU A 7 55.54 -12.24 7.63
N ILE A 8 54.82 -13.28 7.23
CA ILE A 8 54.02 -13.27 5.99
C ILE A 8 52.73 -12.50 6.29
N VAL A 9 52.69 -11.23 5.87
CA VAL A 9 51.45 -10.46 5.80
C VAL A 9 50.68 -10.97 4.58
N SER A 10 49.69 -11.84 4.82
CA SER A 10 48.70 -12.21 3.81
C SER A 10 47.78 -11.02 3.59
N LEU A 11 48.03 -10.25 2.54
CA LEU A 11 47.07 -9.27 2.01
C LEU A 11 45.91 -10.06 1.39
N LEU A 12 44.85 -10.26 2.17
CA LEU A 12 43.53 -10.61 1.66
C LEU A 12 43.04 -9.44 0.81
N SER A 13 43.34 -9.49 -0.49
CA SER A 13 42.70 -8.65 -1.50
C SER A 13 41.23 -9.04 -1.57
N PHE A 14 40.36 -8.30 -0.86
CA PHE A 14 38.93 -8.28 -1.17
C PHE A 14 38.78 -7.63 -2.54
N SER A 15 38.68 -8.44 -3.61
CA SER A 15 38.19 -7.93 -4.87
C SER A 15 36.71 -7.63 -4.70
N LEU A 16 36.36 -6.35 -4.61
CA LEU A 16 35.01 -5.89 -4.90
C LEU A 16 34.75 -6.21 -6.38
N SER A 17 34.23 -7.40 -6.65
CA SER A 17 33.72 -7.77 -7.97
C SER A 17 32.60 -6.80 -8.32
N SER A 18 32.86 -5.86 -9.24
CA SER A 18 31.82 -4.99 -9.80
C SER A 18 30.66 -5.85 -10.30
N ALA A 19 29.43 -5.49 -9.93
CA ALA A 19 28.25 -6.18 -10.42
C ALA A 19 28.23 -6.17 -11.96
N LYS A 20 27.81 -7.29 -12.56
CA LYS A 20 27.70 -7.42 -14.03
C LYS A 20 26.55 -6.55 -14.54
N LEU A 21 26.82 -5.64 -15.48
CA LEU A 21 25.78 -4.81 -16.11
C LEU A 21 25.22 -5.52 -17.35
N CYS A 22 23.89 -5.63 -17.43
CA CYS A 22 23.18 -6.21 -18.57
C CYS A 22 22.08 -5.26 -19.04
N SER A 23 22.24 -4.69 -20.24
CA SER A 23 21.18 -3.90 -20.89
C SER A 23 20.09 -4.81 -21.41
N MET A 24 18.83 -4.46 -21.14
CA MET A 24 17.69 -5.24 -21.57
C MET A 24 17.38 -5.05 -23.04
N PRO A 25 17.10 -6.15 -23.78
CA PRO A 25 16.65 -6.05 -25.16
C PRO A 25 15.28 -5.38 -25.22
N TYR A 26 15.04 -4.65 -26.29
CA TYR A 26 13.79 -3.96 -26.56
C TYR A 26 13.46 -3.98 -28.04
N ASN A 27 12.18 -3.77 -28.35
CA ASN A 27 11.69 -3.53 -29.69
C ASN A 27 11.17 -2.10 -29.81
N SER A 28 11.40 -1.46 -30.96
CA SER A 28 10.87 -0.12 -31.21
C SER A 28 9.36 -0.11 -31.50
N SER A 29 8.77 -1.27 -31.80
CA SER A 29 7.34 -1.40 -32.06
C SER A 29 6.57 -1.62 -30.74
N PRO A 30 5.55 -0.80 -30.43
CA PRO A 30 4.71 -0.98 -29.24
C PRO A 30 3.85 -2.25 -29.29
N LEU A 31 3.78 -2.91 -30.45
CA LEU A 31 3.00 -4.14 -30.66
C LEU A 31 3.82 -5.42 -30.43
N ILE A 32 5.10 -5.31 -30.12
CA ILE A 32 5.98 -6.47 -29.90
C ILE A 32 6.26 -6.58 -28.41
N ASP A 33 6.03 -7.79 -27.87
CA ASP A 33 6.27 -8.10 -26.48
C ASP A 33 7.76 -8.25 -26.19
N ASP A 34 8.30 -7.39 -25.35
CA ASP A 34 9.70 -7.44 -24.91
C ASP A 34 9.92 -8.46 -23.79
N ALA A 35 8.85 -8.88 -23.10
CA ALA A 35 8.93 -9.71 -21.90
C ALA A 35 9.69 -11.04 -22.10
N PRO A 36 9.53 -11.80 -23.20
CA PRO A 36 10.29 -13.04 -23.41
C PRO A 36 11.80 -12.81 -23.54
N ALA A 37 12.20 -11.77 -24.27
CA ALA A 37 13.60 -11.43 -24.49
C ALA A 37 14.25 -10.90 -23.20
N ILE A 38 13.54 -10.04 -22.46
CA ILE A 38 13.94 -9.57 -21.13
C ILE A 38 14.13 -10.76 -20.18
N THR A 39 13.16 -11.69 -20.13
CA THR A 39 13.24 -12.87 -19.27
C THR A 39 14.49 -13.70 -19.56
N ALA A 40 14.77 -13.96 -20.84
CA ALA A 40 15.99 -14.68 -21.24
C ALA A 40 17.27 -13.91 -20.85
N ALA A 41 17.29 -12.59 -21.05
CA ALA A 41 18.44 -11.75 -20.74
C ALA A 41 18.74 -11.67 -19.23
N VAL A 42 17.71 -11.52 -18.39
CA VAL A 42 17.86 -11.52 -16.93
C VAL A 42 18.40 -12.87 -16.43
N ASN A 43 17.85 -13.99 -16.91
CA ASN A 43 18.32 -15.32 -16.53
C ASN A 43 19.78 -15.57 -16.95
N LEU A 44 20.18 -15.08 -18.13
CA LEU A 44 21.58 -15.15 -18.58
C LEU A 44 22.50 -14.19 -17.82
N CYS A 45 21.96 -13.07 -17.33
CA CYS A 45 22.73 -12.11 -16.57
C CYS A 45 23.20 -12.74 -15.24
N GLY A 46 22.29 -13.44 -14.56
CA GLY A 46 22.57 -14.19 -13.35
C GLY A 46 22.68 -13.32 -12.09
N PRO A 47 23.11 -13.89 -10.95
CA PRO A 47 23.24 -13.17 -9.69
C PRO A 47 24.38 -12.13 -9.72
N ASN A 48 24.40 -11.24 -8.73
CA ASN A 48 25.38 -10.14 -8.61
C ASN A 48 25.44 -9.27 -9.87
N SER A 49 24.27 -8.79 -10.29
CA SER A 49 24.11 -8.07 -11.55
C SER A 49 23.23 -6.83 -11.43
N THR A 50 23.41 -5.93 -12.40
CA THR A 50 22.51 -4.80 -12.67
C THR A 50 21.83 -5.04 -14.01
N ILE A 51 20.51 -5.18 -13.97
CA ILE A 51 19.59 -5.25 -15.10
C ILE A 51 19.20 -3.82 -15.46
N LEU A 52 19.67 -3.33 -16.60
CA LEU A 52 19.48 -1.95 -17.04
C LEU A 52 18.41 -1.86 -18.12
N PHE A 53 17.32 -1.17 -17.82
CA PHE A 53 16.38 -0.65 -18.82
C PHE A 53 16.86 0.74 -19.23
N GLN A 54 17.26 0.89 -20.49
CA GLN A 54 18.03 2.03 -20.98
C GLN A 54 17.17 3.32 -21.05
N PRO A 55 17.77 4.51 -20.83
CA PRO A 55 17.05 5.77 -20.96
C PRO A 55 16.55 5.99 -22.39
N ASN A 56 15.46 6.75 -22.53
CA ASN A 56 14.82 7.06 -23.82
C ASN A 56 14.31 5.81 -24.58
N VAL A 57 14.07 4.71 -23.87
CA VAL A 57 13.44 3.50 -24.40
C VAL A 57 12.14 3.26 -23.64
N THR A 58 11.09 2.88 -24.36
CA THR A 58 9.87 2.31 -23.77
C THR A 58 9.86 0.82 -24.05
N TYR A 59 9.91 0.01 -23.00
CA TYR A 59 9.81 -1.45 -23.07
C TYR A 59 8.36 -1.86 -22.94
N ASN A 60 7.86 -2.69 -23.87
CA ASN A 60 6.45 -3.10 -23.92
C ASN A 60 6.30 -4.48 -23.30
N LEU A 61 5.70 -4.55 -22.11
CA LEU A 61 5.44 -5.80 -21.41
C LEU A 61 4.02 -6.27 -21.71
N LEU A 62 3.84 -7.01 -22.80
CA LEU A 62 2.54 -7.56 -23.19
C LEU A 62 2.24 -8.88 -22.47
N THR A 63 3.26 -9.53 -21.90
CA THR A 63 3.10 -10.66 -20.98
C THR A 63 3.87 -10.47 -19.67
N PRO A 64 3.50 -11.18 -18.58
CA PRO A 64 4.09 -10.98 -17.26
C PRO A 64 5.55 -11.42 -17.17
N LEU A 65 6.33 -10.73 -16.35
CA LEU A 65 7.67 -11.13 -15.93
C LEU A 65 7.60 -11.87 -14.59
N SER A 66 8.26 -13.02 -14.50
CA SER A 66 8.33 -13.80 -13.26
C SER A 66 9.73 -14.35 -13.05
N PHE A 67 10.37 -13.91 -11.96
CA PHE A 67 11.72 -14.34 -11.60
C PHE A 67 11.71 -14.96 -10.20
N THR A 68 12.31 -16.13 -10.09
CA THR A 68 12.45 -16.83 -8.82
C THR A 68 13.93 -17.08 -8.53
N ASN A 69 14.28 -17.17 -7.25
CA ASN A 69 15.65 -17.40 -6.80
C ASN A 69 16.63 -16.29 -7.22
N LEU A 70 16.17 -15.04 -7.28
CA LEU A 70 17.08 -13.90 -7.48
C LEU A 70 18.00 -13.74 -6.27
N THR A 71 19.26 -13.38 -6.53
CA THR A 71 20.24 -13.13 -5.46
C THR A 71 21.17 -11.99 -5.85
N SER A 72 21.15 -10.90 -5.08
CA SER A 72 21.99 -9.72 -5.33
C SER A 72 21.78 -9.15 -6.74
N VAL A 73 20.55 -8.80 -7.09
CA VAL A 73 20.19 -8.26 -8.41
C VAL A 73 19.56 -6.88 -8.27
N LYS A 74 20.10 -5.90 -8.99
CA LYS A 74 19.51 -4.56 -9.12
C LYS A 74 18.81 -4.44 -10.47
N PHE A 75 17.57 -3.98 -10.49
CA PHE A 75 16.86 -3.53 -11.67
C PHE A 75 16.88 -2.00 -11.69
N SER A 76 17.52 -1.42 -12.72
CA SER A 76 17.64 0.03 -12.95
C SER A 76 16.73 0.41 -14.11
N PHE A 77 15.68 1.18 -13.82
CA PHE A 77 14.68 1.63 -14.77
C PHE A 77 14.96 3.07 -15.20
N GLU A 78 15.88 3.24 -16.15
CA GLU A 78 16.12 4.55 -16.78
C GLU A 78 15.12 4.84 -17.90
N GLY A 79 14.69 3.78 -18.59
CA GLY A 79 13.60 3.80 -19.58
C GLY A 79 12.23 3.58 -18.96
N ASN A 80 11.19 3.79 -19.77
CA ASN A 80 9.80 3.56 -19.37
C ASN A 80 9.41 2.10 -19.62
N ILE A 81 8.48 1.60 -18.82
CA ILE A 81 7.87 0.27 -18.95
C ILE A 81 6.39 0.48 -19.24
N SER A 82 5.89 -0.04 -20.37
CA SER A 82 4.50 0.12 -20.77
C SER A 82 3.76 -1.21 -20.68
N LEU A 83 2.59 -1.19 -20.05
CA LEU A 83 1.55 -2.18 -20.26
C LEU A 83 0.90 -1.97 -21.65
N SER A 84 0.18 -2.97 -22.15
CA SER A 84 -0.68 -2.81 -23.33
C SER A 84 -1.85 -1.85 -23.04
N GLU A 85 -2.05 -0.86 -23.91
CA GLU A 85 -3.26 -0.01 -23.92
C GLU A 85 -4.53 -0.78 -24.32
N ASN A 86 -4.39 -1.92 -25.00
CA ASN A 86 -5.52 -2.77 -25.38
C ASN A 86 -6.04 -3.57 -24.18
N VAL A 87 -7.12 -3.09 -23.57
CA VAL A 87 -7.83 -3.72 -22.45
C VAL A 87 -8.11 -5.21 -22.70
N THR A 88 -8.68 -5.55 -23.87
CA THR A 88 -9.02 -6.94 -24.20
C THR A 88 -7.78 -7.84 -24.25
N ALA A 89 -6.66 -7.35 -24.77
CA ALA A 89 -5.41 -8.11 -24.82
C ALA A 89 -4.87 -8.40 -23.41
N VAL A 90 -4.93 -7.41 -22.52
CA VAL A 90 -4.56 -7.58 -21.10
C VAL A 90 -5.49 -8.55 -20.39
N GLN A 91 -6.80 -8.44 -20.59
CA GLN A 91 -7.78 -9.36 -19.99
C GLN A 91 -7.55 -10.82 -20.41
N LEU A 92 -7.18 -11.07 -21.68
CA LEU A 92 -6.82 -12.40 -22.15
C LEU A 92 -5.60 -12.98 -21.41
N VAL A 93 -4.64 -12.13 -21.04
CA VAL A 93 -3.48 -12.54 -20.23
C VAL A 93 -3.91 -12.83 -18.80
N VAL A 94 -4.62 -11.90 -18.16
CA VAL A 94 -5.04 -12.03 -16.75
C VAL A 94 -5.94 -13.25 -16.53
N ASN A 95 -6.86 -13.53 -17.45
CA ASN A 95 -7.77 -14.67 -17.36
C ASN A 95 -7.09 -16.03 -17.59
N ASN A 96 -5.83 -16.04 -18.01
CA ASN A 96 -5.06 -17.26 -18.20
C ASN A 96 -4.08 -17.47 -17.04
N THR A 97 -4.52 -18.22 -16.02
CA THR A 97 -3.76 -18.51 -14.80
C THR A 97 -2.46 -19.30 -15.02
N ARG A 98 -2.21 -19.81 -16.24
CA ARG A 98 -0.93 -20.45 -16.61
C ARG A 98 0.17 -19.44 -16.95
N ILE A 99 -0.21 -18.22 -17.34
CA ILE A 99 0.74 -17.16 -17.73
C ILE A 99 0.71 -15.98 -16.75
N TYR A 100 -0.44 -15.69 -16.14
CA TYR A 100 -0.58 -14.63 -15.16
C TYR A 100 -0.53 -15.20 -13.74
N PRO A 101 0.57 -14.99 -12.99
CA PRO A 101 0.72 -15.50 -11.62
C PRO A 101 -0.03 -14.66 -10.58
N GLY A 102 -0.87 -13.72 -11.01
CA GLY A 102 -1.60 -12.77 -10.15
C GLY A 102 -1.01 -11.36 -10.10
N ARG A 103 0.21 -11.16 -10.63
CA ARG A 103 0.90 -9.86 -10.74
C ARG A 103 1.71 -9.80 -12.05
N TRP A 104 1.82 -8.63 -12.66
CA TRP A 104 2.50 -8.44 -13.95
C TRP A 104 4.02 -8.59 -13.83
N ILE A 105 4.60 -8.18 -12.71
CA ILE A 105 6.01 -8.39 -12.37
C ILE A 105 6.07 -9.08 -11.01
N THR A 106 6.51 -10.35 -10.99
CA THR A 106 6.62 -11.14 -9.75
C THR A 106 8.07 -11.54 -9.48
N LEU A 107 8.57 -11.25 -8.27
CA LEU A 107 9.91 -11.62 -7.85
C LEU A 107 9.93 -12.40 -6.55
N LYS A 108 10.81 -13.40 -6.50
CA LYS A 108 11.22 -14.09 -5.28
C LYS A 108 12.73 -14.18 -5.19
N GLY A 109 13.30 -13.86 -4.04
CA GLY A 109 14.75 -13.89 -3.87
C GLY A 109 15.27 -13.18 -2.62
N THR A 110 16.56 -12.87 -2.64
CA THR A 110 17.26 -12.17 -1.55
C THR A 110 18.15 -11.06 -2.12
N ASN A 111 18.23 -9.92 -1.44
CA ASN A 111 19.03 -8.76 -1.84
C ASN A 111 18.66 -8.32 -3.26
N VAL A 112 17.45 -7.77 -3.42
CA VAL A 112 16.96 -7.27 -4.71
C VAL A 112 16.70 -5.78 -4.60
N THR A 113 17.14 -5.02 -5.60
CA THR A 113 16.89 -3.58 -5.68
C THR A 113 16.07 -3.26 -6.93
N PHE A 114 15.02 -2.46 -6.77
CA PHE A 114 14.30 -1.79 -7.85
C PHE A 114 14.57 -0.29 -7.74
N GLU A 115 15.09 0.32 -8.79
CA GLU A 115 15.47 1.72 -8.82
C GLU A 115 14.99 2.37 -10.10
N GLY A 116 14.19 3.44 -9.97
CA GLY A 116 13.73 4.24 -11.10
C GLY A 116 14.61 5.46 -11.34
N SER A 117 14.48 6.03 -12.54
CA SER A 117 15.18 7.24 -12.93
C SER A 117 14.72 8.46 -12.14
N GLU A 118 15.67 9.32 -11.77
CA GLU A 118 15.40 10.64 -11.21
C GLU A 118 15.01 11.67 -12.28
N GLU A 119 15.23 11.35 -13.55
CA GLU A 119 14.84 12.20 -14.69
C GLU A 119 13.32 12.24 -14.83
N GLU A 120 12.76 13.44 -15.05
CA GLU A 120 11.30 13.66 -15.12
C GLU A 120 10.62 12.73 -16.14
N GLY A 121 11.21 12.56 -17.33
CA GLY A 121 10.65 11.74 -18.41
C GLY A 121 11.06 10.26 -18.43
N GLY A 122 11.93 9.82 -17.52
CA GLY A 122 12.46 8.45 -17.48
C GLY A 122 11.87 7.60 -16.36
N GLY A 123 11.99 6.28 -16.45
CA GLY A 123 11.65 5.36 -15.36
C GLY A 123 10.16 5.23 -15.01
N TRP A 124 9.24 5.61 -15.89
CA TRP A 124 7.80 5.48 -15.66
C TRP A 124 7.30 4.06 -15.93
N PHE A 125 6.46 3.55 -15.04
CA PHE A 125 5.57 2.43 -15.32
C PHE A 125 4.23 2.97 -15.81
N LEU A 126 3.99 2.86 -17.12
CA LEU A 126 2.80 3.34 -17.82
C LEU A 126 1.78 2.21 -17.87
N ALA A 127 0.71 2.36 -17.09
CA ALA A 127 -0.25 1.29 -16.87
C ALA A 127 -1.59 1.47 -17.60
N HIS A 128 -1.85 2.68 -18.10
CA HIS A 128 -2.98 3.00 -19.00
C HIS A 128 -4.35 2.68 -18.40
N GLY A 129 -4.51 2.88 -17.09
CA GLY A 129 -5.72 2.63 -16.30
C GLY A 129 -6.92 3.46 -16.71
N GLU A 130 -6.71 4.62 -17.34
CA GLU A 130 -7.79 5.46 -17.88
C GLU A 130 -8.66 4.72 -18.91
N ASN A 131 -8.11 3.73 -19.61
CA ASN A 131 -8.86 2.88 -20.54
C ASN A 131 -9.81 1.88 -19.83
N TRP A 132 -9.68 1.74 -18.51
CA TRP A 132 -10.46 0.82 -17.68
C TRP A 132 -11.54 1.53 -16.87
N TRP A 133 -11.29 2.77 -16.44
CA TRP A 133 -12.16 3.46 -15.48
C TRP A 133 -13.35 4.21 -16.09
N SER A 134 -13.56 4.13 -17.42
CA SER A 134 -14.62 4.88 -18.11
C SER A 134 -16.05 4.54 -17.67
N SER A 135 -16.24 3.46 -16.91
CA SER A 135 -17.53 3.12 -16.29
C SER A 135 -17.48 3.40 -14.78
N PRO A 136 -18.05 4.52 -14.30
CA PRO A 136 -17.99 4.90 -12.89
C PRO A 136 -18.76 3.96 -11.94
N TRP A 137 -19.46 2.96 -12.47
CA TRP A 137 -20.26 1.99 -11.71
C TRP A 137 -19.75 0.55 -11.81
N ASP A 138 -18.58 0.33 -12.41
CA ASP A 138 -18.02 -1.02 -12.60
C ASP A 138 -16.85 -1.29 -11.66
N SER A 139 -17.16 -1.52 -10.38
CA SER A 139 -16.20 -2.05 -9.39
C SER A 139 -15.71 -3.47 -9.75
N VAL A 140 -16.37 -4.14 -10.70
CA VAL A 140 -16.29 -5.58 -10.96
C VAL A 140 -15.64 -5.88 -12.31
N GLN A 141 -15.05 -4.90 -13.00
CA GLN A 141 -14.43 -5.14 -14.30
C GLN A 141 -13.38 -6.25 -14.16
N GLY A 142 -13.71 -7.41 -14.73
CA GLY A 142 -12.91 -8.61 -14.59
C GLY A 142 -11.63 -8.51 -15.40
N GLY A 143 -10.58 -9.21 -14.96
CA GLY A 143 -9.33 -9.29 -15.70
C GLY A 143 -8.44 -8.04 -15.59
N ARG A 144 -8.61 -7.22 -14.55
CA ARG A 144 -7.68 -6.12 -14.23
C ARG A 144 -6.32 -6.68 -13.80
N PRO A 145 -5.20 -6.24 -14.40
CA PRO A 145 -3.87 -6.61 -13.95
C PRO A 145 -3.50 -5.83 -12.68
N HIS A 146 -2.65 -6.45 -11.88
CA HIS A 146 -2.04 -5.86 -10.70
C HIS A 146 -0.52 -5.80 -11.00
N TRP A 147 0.18 -4.78 -10.55
CA TRP A 147 1.55 -4.52 -11.02
C TRP A 147 2.60 -5.46 -10.42
N PHE A 148 2.96 -5.26 -9.15
CA PHE A 148 4.14 -5.86 -8.55
C PHE A 148 3.76 -6.87 -7.46
N GLY A 149 4.44 -8.03 -7.47
CA GLY A 149 4.40 -9.04 -6.42
C GLY A 149 5.79 -9.37 -5.93
N PHE A 150 6.12 -8.99 -4.70
CA PHE A 150 7.42 -9.23 -4.11
C PHE A 150 7.32 -10.21 -2.95
N THR A 151 8.15 -11.25 -2.96
CA THR A 151 8.43 -12.09 -1.80
C THR A 151 9.94 -12.18 -1.65
N VAL A 152 10.53 -11.15 -1.03
CA VAL A 152 11.97 -10.92 -1.03
C VAL A 152 12.47 -10.66 0.39
N THR A 153 13.64 -11.20 0.71
CA THR A 153 14.42 -10.79 1.89
C THR A 153 15.46 -9.75 1.46
N ASP A 154 15.55 -8.63 2.16
CA ASP A 154 16.42 -7.50 1.79
C ASP A 154 16.00 -6.88 0.44
N LEU A 155 14.80 -6.32 0.42
CA LEU A 155 14.23 -5.63 -0.74
C LEU A 155 14.45 -4.12 -0.61
N VAL A 156 15.01 -3.50 -1.66
CA VAL A 156 15.08 -2.04 -1.77
C VAL A 156 14.26 -1.59 -2.96
N ILE A 157 13.36 -0.65 -2.77
CA ILE A 157 12.60 0.02 -3.84
C ILE A 157 12.86 1.52 -3.72
N ARG A 158 13.29 2.17 -4.80
CA ARG A 158 13.46 3.63 -4.76
C ARG A 158 13.20 4.34 -6.08
N ASN A 159 12.76 5.59 -5.98
CA ASN A 159 12.56 6.49 -7.13
C ASN A 159 11.60 5.89 -8.20
N LEU A 160 10.65 5.03 -7.80
CA LEU A 160 9.70 4.44 -8.75
C LEU A 160 8.53 5.39 -8.99
N LYS A 161 8.09 5.47 -10.25
CA LYS A 161 6.96 6.29 -10.69
C LYS A 161 5.97 5.42 -11.47
N ILE A 162 4.72 5.41 -11.04
CA ILE A 162 3.65 4.61 -11.66
C ILE A 162 2.54 5.56 -12.08
N LEU A 163 2.20 5.53 -13.37
CA LEU A 163 1.14 6.36 -13.95
C LEU A 163 -0.04 5.49 -14.36
N ASN A 164 -1.21 5.89 -13.89
CA ASN A 164 -2.53 5.32 -14.12
C ASN A 164 -2.60 3.80 -13.87
N PRO A 165 -2.18 3.28 -12.70
CA PRO A 165 -2.23 1.84 -12.42
C PRO A 165 -3.65 1.29 -12.57
N VAL A 166 -3.87 0.20 -13.30
CA VAL A 166 -5.24 -0.32 -13.53
C VAL A 166 -5.97 -0.72 -12.23
N ALA A 167 -5.23 -1.30 -11.29
CA ALA A 167 -5.68 -1.75 -9.97
C ALA A 167 -4.47 -1.78 -9.00
N TRP A 168 -4.43 -2.69 -8.02
CA TRP A 168 -3.36 -2.80 -7.01
C TRP A 168 -1.94 -2.68 -7.57
N VAL A 169 -1.14 -1.81 -6.96
CA VAL A 169 0.23 -1.55 -7.39
C VAL A 169 1.23 -2.52 -6.76
N PHE A 170 1.41 -2.49 -5.45
CA PHE A 170 2.40 -3.32 -4.77
C PHE A 170 1.74 -4.37 -3.86
N SER A 171 2.12 -5.63 -4.02
CA SER A 171 1.95 -6.66 -2.99
C SER A 171 3.31 -7.08 -2.47
N ILE A 172 3.58 -6.80 -1.19
CA ILE A 172 4.91 -6.95 -0.59
C ILE A 172 4.83 -7.93 0.58
N GLY A 173 5.49 -9.07 0.42
CA GLY A 173 5.82 -10.02 1.47
C GLY A 173 7.32 -10.21 1.62
N GLY A 174 7.73 -11.04 2.59
CA GLY A 174 9.14 -11.27 2.92
C GLY A 174 9.59 -10.45 4.13
N SER A 175 10.83 -9.99 4.13
CA SER A 175 11.41 -9.30 5.30
C SER A 175 12.53 -8.35 4.95
N ASN A 176 12.76 -7.32 5.78
CA ASN A 176 13.77 -6.29 5.57
C ASN A 176 13.51 -5.55 4.25
N VAL A 177 12.46 -4.73 4.26
CA VAL A 177 12.03 -3.97 3.09
C VAL A 177 12.32 -2.50 3.34
N GLU A 178 12.97 -1.85 2.38
CA GLU A 178 13.15 -0.41 2.36
C GLU A 178 12.54 0.17 1.07
N MET A 179 11.64 1.13 1.20
CA MET A 179 11.07 1.86 0.08
C MET A 179 11.30 3.37 0.28
N ARG A 180 11.81 4.06 -0.75
CA ARG A 180 12.01 5.52 -0.71
C ARG A 180 11.59 6.24 -1.98
N ASN A 181 11.01 7.42 -1.84
CA ASN A 181 10.65 8.31 -2.96
C ASN A 181 9.84 7.59 -4.05
N VAL A 182 8.65 7.11 -3.70
CA VAL A 182 7.75 6.46 -4.67
C VAL A 182 6.58 7.38 -4.97
N PHE A 183 6.23 7.47 -6.25
CA PHE A 183 5.13 8.27 -6.76
C PHE A 183 4.13 7.40 -7.51
N ILE A 184 2.85 7.49 -7.15
CA ILE A 184 1.74 6.83 -7.84
C ILE A 184 0.68 7.88 -8.17
N ASP A 185 0.31 7.98 -9.44
CA ASP A 185 -0.77 8.86 -9.88
C ASP A 185 -1.81 8.07 -10.67
N ALA A 186 -3.01 7.95 -10.11
CA ALA A 186 -4.19 7.36 -10.72
C ALA A 186 -5.33 8.37 -10.83
N ARG A 187 -5.06 9.67 -10.69
CA ARG A 187 -6.10 10.70 -10.84
C ARG A 187 -6.72 10.63 -12.22
N SER A 188 -8.04 10.68 -12.26
CA SER A 188 -8.83 10.57 -13.48
C SER A 188 -9.96 11.59 -13.46
N ASN A 189 -10.25 12.16 -14.63
CA ASN A 189 -11.40 13.05 -14.83
C ASN A 189 -12.63 12.32 -15.39
N ASP A 190 -12.45 11.10 -15.90
CA ASP A 190 -13.46 10.36 -16.67
C ASP A 190 -14.17 9.28 -15.85
N GLY A 191 -13.57 8.85 -14.74
CA GLY A 191 -14.16 7.86 -13.83
C GLY A 191 -13.27 7.56 -12.63
N PHE A 192 -13.81 6.80 -11.68
CA PHE A 192 -13.14 6.51 -10.43
C PHE A 192 -12.11 5.36 -10.57
N PRO A 193 -10.86 5.53 -10.10
CA PRO A 193 -9.82 4.52 -10.21
C PRO A 193 -9.98 3.43 -9.13
N PHE A 194 -11.01 2.59 -9.26
CA PHE A 194 -11.34 1.53 -8.30
C PHE A 194 -10.14 0.60 -7.99
N ASN A 195 -9.89 0.34 -6.71
CA ASN A 195 -8.88 -0.61 -6.22
C ASN A 195 -7.46 -0.34 -6.74
N THR A 196 -7.08 0.92 -6.82
CA THR A 196 -5.72 1.36 -7.17
C THR A 196 -4.83 1.47 -5.95
N ASP A 197 -4.93 0.50 -5.04
CA ASP A 197 -4.21 0.43 -3.78
C ASP A 197 -2.70 0.62 -4.01
N GLY A 198 -2.07 1.44 -3.19
CA GLY A 198 -0.63 1.64 -3.23
C GLY A 198 0.09 0.37 -2.83
N ILE A 199 -0.08 -0.07 -1.58
CA ILE A 199 0.69 -1.17 -1.00
C ILE A 199 -0.21 -2.12 -0.19
N ASP A 200 -0.33 -3.38 -0.62
CA ASP A 200 -0.73 -4.50 0.23
C ASP A 200 0.51 -5.09 0.91
N LEU A 201 0.60 -4.98 2.24
CA LEU A 201 1.78 -5.35 3.01
C LEU A 201 1.53 -6.52 3.96
N SER A 202 2.36 -7.56 3.81
CA SER A 202 2.46 -8.71 4.73
C SER A 202 3.90 -8.99 5.18
N ALA A 203 4.85 -8.13 4.80
CA ALA A 203 6.27 -8.25 5.14
C ALA A 203 6.59 -7.76 6.56
N SER A 204 7.76 -8.15 7.08
CA SER A 204 8.26 -7.69 8.38
C SER A 204 9.56 -6.88 8.28
N ASN A 205 9.81 -6.00 9.25
CA ASN A 205 10.94 -5.05 9.23
C ASN A 205 10.91 -4.17 7.98
N VAL A 206 9.92 -3.28 7.92
CA VAL A 206 9.61 -2.47 6.75
C VAL A 206 9.80 -1.00 7.08
N LEU A 207 10.56 -0.29 6.24
CA LEU A 207 10.66 1.17 6.24
C LEU A 207 10.20 1.71 4.89
N ILE A 208 9.19 2.56 4.90
CA ILE A 208 8.74 3.33 3.75
C ILE A 208 8.91 4.81 4.09
N ASP A 209 9.68 5.55 3.28
CA ASP A 209 10.05 6.94 3.57
C ASP A 209 9.97 7.80 2.31
N GLY A 210 9.01 8.71 2.25
CA GLY A 210 8.72 9.49 1.05
C GLY A 210 7.82 8.72 0.09
N PHE A 211 6.52 8.90 0.24
CA PHE A 211 5.52 8.24 -0.59
C PHE A 211 4.41 9.23 -0.96
N GLU A 212 4.30 9.53 -2.24
CA GLU A 212 3.25 10.40 -2.77
C GLU A 212 2.31 9.56 -3.63
N ILE A 213 1.02 9.57 -3.28
CA ILE A 213 0.01 8.76 -3.95
C ILE A 213 -1.27 9.54 -4.15
N HIS A 214 -1.79 9.49 -5.37
CA HIS A 214 -3.12 9.96 -5.68
C HIS A 214 -3.88 8.81 -6.35
N ASN A 215 -4.82 8.20 -5.63
CA ASN A 215 -5.47 6.98 -6.09
C ASN A 215 -6.97 6.98 -5.77
N GLY A 216 -7.60 5.80 -5.79
CA GLY A 216 -9.00 5.58 -5.40
C GLY A 216 -9.17 4.46 -4.38
N ASP A 217 -8.13 4.10 -3.63
CA ASP A 217 -8.19 3.05 -2.59
C ASP A 217 -7.09 3.26 -1.52
N ASP A 218 -6.75 2.26 -0.73
CA ASP A 218 -5.78 2.36 0.36
C ASP A 218 -4.40 2.92 -0.10
N VAL A 219 -3.81 3.83 0.69
CA VAL A 219 -2.38 4.21 0.54
C VAL A 219 -1.51 2.98 0.80
N ILE A 220 -1.83 2.33 1.91
CA ILE A 220 -1.26 1.07 2.36
C ILE A 220 -2.33 0.30 3.13
N ASN A 221 -2.36 -1.02 2.94
CA ASN A 221 -3.11 -1.97 3.71
C ASN A 221 -2.13 -2.95 4.37
N VAL A 222 -1.86 -2.76 5.66
CA VAL A 222 -1.00 -3.65 6.45
C VAL A 222 -1.84 -4.70 7.16
N SER A 223 -1.45 -5.97 7.05
CA SER A 223 -2.17 -7.07 7.71
C SER A 223 -1.21 -8.12 8.28
N PRO A 224 -1.63 -8.90 9.29
CA PRO A 224 -0.88 -10.07 9.73
C PRO A 224 -0.49 -10.98 8.56
N PRO A 225 0.73 -11.55 8.55
CA PRO A 225 1.68 -11.63 9.66
C PRO A 225 2.72 -10.49 9.70
N ALA A 226 2.43 -9.32 9.11
CA ALA A 226 3.38 -8.19 9.14
C ALA A 226 3.77 -7.81 10.57
N THR A 227 5.02 -7.42 10.77
CA THR A 227 5.51 -6.88 12.05
C THR A 227 6.58 -5.83 11.82
N ASN A 228 6.67 -4.85 12.71
CA ASN A 228 7.71 -3.80 12.66
C ASN A 228 7.69 -3.05 11.32
N VAL A 229 6.65 -2.24 11.12
CA VAL A 229 6.41 -1.45 9.91
C VAL A 229 6.47 0.02 10.28
N THR A 230 7.24 0.82 9.55
CA THR A 230 7.22 2.28 9.65
C THR A 230 7.02 2.86 8.26
N MET A 231 5.99 3.70 8.10
CA MET A 231 5.78 4.50 6.91
C MET A 231 5.72 5.98 7.29
N ARG A 232 6.49 6.81 6.59
CA ARG A 232 6.57 8.23 6.91
C ARG A 232 6.79 9.15 5.72
N ASN A 233 6.52 10.43 5.93
CA ASN A 233 6.64 11.49 4.93
C ASN A 233 5.74 11.19 3.73
N ILE A 234 4.43 11.30 3.98
CA ILE A 234 3.37 10.82 3.09
C ILE A 234 2.55 11.99 2.57
N ILE A 235 2.28 12.00 1.27
CA ILE A 235 1.30 12.91 0.65
C ILE A 235 0.27 12.05 -0.07
N ALA A 236 -1.00 12.20 0.29
CA ALA A 236 -2.04 11.33 -0.24
C ALA A 236 -3.32 12.10 -0.60
N SER A 237 -3.96 11.76 -1.73
CA SER A 237 -5.32 12.22 -2.05
C SER A 237 -6.18 11.22 -2.82
N GLY A 238 -7.50 11.33 -2.68
CA GLY A 238 -8.45 10.38 -3.27
C GLY A 238 -8.46 9.00 -2.61
N THR A 239 -7.73 8.84 -1.49
CA THR A 239 -7.36 7.53 -0.95
C THR A 239 -8.36 7.03 0.09
N HIS A 240 -8.25 5.75 0.46
CA HIS A 240 -8.96 5.14 1.58
C HIS A 240 -8.08 4.99 2.83
N GLY A 241 -6.97 5.74 2.87
CA GLY A 241 -6.17 5.97 4.06
C GLY A 241 -5.01 5.01 4.28
N LEU A 242 -4.38 5.20 5.43
CA LEU A 242 -3.31 4.39 6.00
C LEU A 242 -3.97 3.28 6.81
N SER A 243 -4.22 2.17 6.13
CA SER A 243 -5.13 1.13 6.58
C SER A 243 -4.40 -0.03 7.23
N VAL A 244 -4.97 -0.49 8.34
CA VAL A 244 -4.62 -1.76 8.99
C VAL A 244 -5.83 -2.68 8.90
N SER A 245 -5.64 -3.89 8.38
CA SER A 245 -6.71 -4.88 8.28
C SER A 245 -6.41 -6.14 9.09
N CYS A 246 -7.47 -6.74 9.61
CA CYS A 246 -7.39 -7.85 10.51
C CYS A 246 -8.47 -8.88 10.18
N ALA A 247 -8.06 -10.05 9.67
CA ALA A 247 -8.96 -11.18 9.37
C ALA A 247 -8.45 -12.54 9.87
N SER A 248 -7.15 -12.67 10.11
CA SER A 248 -6.54 -13.89 10.69
C SER A 248 -5.11 -13.62 11.13
N GLY A 249 -4.62 -14.37 12.10
CA GLY A 249 -3.21 -14.35 12.51
C GLY A 249 -2.88 -13.22 13.48
N THR A 250 -1.57 -12.96 13.65
CA THR A 250 -1.04 -11.99 14.60
C THR A 250 -0.05 -11.06 13.91
N GLY A 251 -0.14 -9.76 14.19
CA GLY A 251 0.77 -8.73 13.69
C GLY A 251 0.89 -7.55 14.65
N GLY A 252 1.73 -6.57 14.32
CA GLY A 252 1.86 -5.37 15.15
C GLY A 252 3.18 -4.62 15.05
N ASN A 253 3.31 -3.59 15.88
CA ASN A 253 4.37 -2.58 15.81
C ASN A 253 4.35 -1.86 14.46
N TYR A 254 3.23 -1.19 14.17
CA TYR A 254 3.05 -0.38 12.97
C TYR A 254 3.07 1.10 13.34
N THR A 255 3.83 1.90 12.62
CA THR A 255 3.88 3.36 12.81
C THR A 255 3.68 4.04 11.48
N PHE A 256 2.69 4.92 11.42
CA PHE A 256 2.46 5.83 10.30
C PHE A 256 2.65 7.25 10.81
N GLU A 257 3.58 8.01 10.21
CA GLU A 257 3.93 9.34 10.72
C GLU A 257 4.19 10.40 9.65
N ASN A 258 3.94 11.67 9.97
CA ASN A 258 4.21 12.81 9.09
C ASN A 258 3.48 12.68 7.75
N ALA A 259 2.15 12.75 7.80
CA ALA A 259 1.30 12.59 6.62
C ALA A 259 0.43 13.83 6.38
N TYR A 260 0.29 14.21 5.11
CA TYR A 260 -0.74 15.14 4.66
C TYR A 260 -1.71 14.39 3.75
N ILE A 261 -2.95 14.21 4.23
CA ILE A 261 -3.99 13.43 3.55
C ILE A 261 -5.16 14.36 3.24
N TYR A 262 -5.49 14.53 1.97
CA TYR A 262 -6.54 15.46 1.56
C TYR A 262 -7.49 14.86 0.53
N ASP A 263 -8.71 15.42 0.43
CA ASP A 263 -9.73 14.99 -0.54
C ASP A 263 -9.87 13.46 -0.62
N SER A 264 -9.94 12.82 0.55
CA SER A 264 -9.85 11.36 0.71
C SER A 264 -11.03 10.83 1.52
N LEU A 265 -11.34 9.55 1.35
CA LEU A 265 -12.39 8.92 2.13
C LEU A 265 -11.96 8.75 3.59
N MET A 266 -10.75 8.27 3.83
CA MET A 266 -10.24 7.98 5.18
C MET A 266 -8.77 8.40 5.34
N ALA A 267 -8.31 8.55 6.58
CA ALA A 267 -6.90 8.83 6.89
C ALA A 267 -6.28 7.75 7.79
N ALA A 268 -6.61 7.69 9.08
CA ALA A 268 -6.16 6.63 9.99
C ALA A 268 -7.25 5.55 10.09
N ARG A 269 -7.01 4.36 9.53
CA ARG A 269 -8.05 3.33 9.37
C ARG A 269 -7.65 1.98 9.97
N PHE A 270 -8.56 1.39 10.74
CA PHE A 270 -8.53 -0.02 11.12
C PHE A 270 -9.82 -0.73 10.69
N LYS A 271 -9.67 -1.91 10.07
CA LYS A 271 -10.78 -2.76 9.63
C LYS A 271 -10.62 -4.20 10.13
N GLY A 272 -11.33 -4.54 11.20
CA GLY A 272 -11.54 -5.92 11.65
C GLY A 272 -12.65 -6.58 10.84
N ALA A 273 -12.39 -7.75 10.25
CA ALA A 273 -13.37 -8.45 9.45
C ALA A 273 -14.43 -9.12 10.33
N ILE A 274 -15.72 -8.85 10.05
CA ILE A 274 -16.82 -9.42 10.82
C ILE A 274 -16.78 -10.95 10.82
N GLY A 275 -16.97 -11.54 12.00
CA GLY A 275 -16.95 -13.00 12.15
C GLY A 275 -15.57 -13.64 11.99
N LYS A 276 -14.51 -12.83 12.05
CA LYS A 276 -13.12 -13.27 12.02
C LYS A 276 -12.38 -12.73 13.24
N THR A 277 -11.29 -13.40 13.58
CA THR A 277 -10.45 -13.03 14.72
C THR A 277 -8.99 -13.06 14.32
N CYS A 278 -8.22 -12.19 14.95
CA CYS A 278 -6.81 -11.92 14.72
C CYS A 278 -6.34 -10.96 15.80
N ASP A 279 -5.04 -10.92 16.03
CA ASP A 279 -4.43 -10.07 17.05
C ASP A 279 -3.56 -9.02 16.38
N VAL A 280 -3.89 -7.75 16.56
CA VAL A 280 -3.04 -6.63 16.13
C VAL A 280 -2.68 -5.82 17.36
N SER A 281 -1.39 -5.52 17.51
CA SER A 281 -0.89 -4.76 18.64
C SER A 281 0.06 -3.64 18.26
N ASN A 282 0.12 -2.59 19.08
CA ASN A 282 1.08 -1.49 18.97
C ASN A 282 1.00 -0.80 17.59
N VAL A 283 -0.10 -0.09 17.33
CA VAL A 283 -0.30 0.65 16.09
C VAL A 283 -0.38 2.14 16.42
N THR A 284 0.45 2.95 15.76
CA THR A 284 0.49 4.40 15.98
C THR A 284 0.28 5.14 14.67
N TRP A 285 -0.70 6.04 14.64
CA TRP A 285 -0.82 7.09 13.64
C TRP A 285 -0.45 8.42 14.31
N ARG A 286 0.58 9.12 13.82
CA ARG A 286 1.03 10.37 14.44
C ARG A 286 1.38 11.48 13.47
N ASN A 287 1.17 12.72 13.88
CA ASN A 287 1.44 13.91 13.08
C ASN A 287 0.81 13.80 11.68
N ILE A 288 -0.51 13.73 11.64
CA ILE A 288 -1.30 13.61 10.43
C ILE A 288 -2.16 14.86 10.27
N GLU A 289 -1.91 15.61 9.20
CA GLU A 289 -2.79 16.69 8.77
C GLU A 289 -3.82 16.15 7.77
N VAL A 290 -5.10 16.38 8.05
CA VAL A 290 -6.21 16.01 7.18
C VAL A 290 -6.92 17.23 6.61
N LYS A 291 -7.32 17.18 5.34
CA LYS A 291 -8.14 18.24 4.74
C LYS A 291 -9.23 17.65 3.86
N ASN A 292 -10.48 17.99 4.16
CA ASN A 292 -11.62 17.48 3.40
C ASN A 292 -11.61 15.93 3.35
N VAL A 293 -11.48 15.29 4.52
CA VAL A 293 -11.48 13.82 4.66
C VAL A 293 -12.79 13.35 5.28
N SER A 294 -13.48 12.37 4.68
CA SER A 294 -14.79 11.93 5.20
C SER A 294 -14.69 11.28 6.59
N TYR A 295 -13.67 10.45 6.79
CA TYR A 295 -13.41 9.72 8.04
C TYR A 295 -11.93 9.86 8.45
N PRO A 296 -11.52 10.97 9.11
CA PRO A 296 -10.14 11.14 9.54
C PRO A 296 -9.62 10.00 10.42
N ILE A 297 -10.41 9.56 11.40
CA ILE A 297 -10.12 8.38 12.21
C ILE A 297 -11.30 7.41 12.09
N HIS A 298 -11.02 6.22 11.56
CA HIS A 298 -12.01 5.17 11.30
C HIS A 298 -11.53 3.83 11.84
N PHE A 299 -12.04 3.43 13.00
CA PHE A 299 -11.75 2.16 13.64
C PHE A 299 -13.05 1.37 13.75
N ILE A 300 -13.13 0.22 13.07
CA ILE A 300 -14.28 -0.68 13.15
C ILE A 300 -13.82 -2.15 13.23
N GLU A 301 -14.59 -2.99 13.94
CA GLU A 301 -14.33 -4.43 14.07
C GLU A 301 -15.36 -5.31 13.34
N ASP A 302 -16.35 -4.69 12.71
CA ASP A 302 -17.48 -5.32 12.04
C ASP A 302 -17.46 -5.15 10.51
N TYR A 303 -16.27 -4.93 9.91
CA TYR A 303 -16.16 -4.70 8.47
C TYR A 303 -16.64 -5.91 7.67
N TYR A 304 -17.53 -5.65 6.71
CA TYR A 304 -17.86 -6.53 5.60
C TYR A 304 -18.00 -5.69 4.34
N ASP A 305 -17.98 -6.34 3.19
CA ASP A 305 -18.26 -5.70 1.91
C ASP A 305 -19.78 -5.63 1.69
N GLN A 306 -20.35 -4.44 1.76
CA GLN A 306 -21.79 -4.17 1.68
C GLN A 306 -22.33 -4.52 0.29
N GLU A 307 -21.53 -4.46 -0.77
CA GLU A 307 -21.94 -4.89 -2.12
C GLU A 307 -22.17 -6.41 -2.18
N LYS A 308 -21.40 -7.17 -1.39
CA LYS A 308 -21.52 -8.63 -1.29
C LYS A 308 -22.47 -9.09 -0.19
N GLY A 309 -22.72 -8.22 0.80
CA GLY A 309 -23.44 -8.54 2.01
C GLY A 309 -22.66 -9.46 2.94
N ILE A 310 -23.22 -9.69 4.13
CA ILE A 310 -22.61 -10.58 5.13
C ILE A 310 -22.77 -12.03 4.65
N PRO A 311 -21.68 -12.81 4.54
CA PRO A 311 -21.77 -14.23 4.19
C PRO A 311 -22.70 -15.01 5.13
N SER A 312 -23.50 -15.92 4.58
CA SER A 312 -24.41 -16.75 5.38
C SER A 312 -23.66 -17.58 6.43
N GLY A 313 -24.17 -17.61 7.66
CA GLY A 313 -23.55 -18.32 8.78
C GLY A 313 -22.40 -17.59 9.46
N THR A 314 -22.12 -16.33 9.11
CA THR A 314 -21.16 -15.49 9.81
C THR A 314 -21.59 -15.32 11.27
N ASN A 315 -20.70 -15.65 12.20
CA ASN A 315 -20.92 -15.41 13.62
C ASN A 315 -20.53 -13.98 13.98
N THR A 316 -21.50 -13.08 14.09
CA THR A 316 -21.26 -11.65 14.34
C THR A 316 -20.82 -11.32 15.77
N SER A 317 -20.69 -12.33 16.64
CA SER A 317 -20.11 -12.20 17.98
C SER A 317 -18.60 -12.45 18.01
N ILE A 318 -17.95 -12.62 16.85
CA ILE A 318 -16.50 -12.78 16.73
C ILE A 318 -15.93 -11.51 16.11
N ALA A 319 -14.92 -10.95 16.79
CA ALA A 319 -14.20 -9.74 16.39
C ALA A 319 -12.67 -9.94 16.47
N ALA A 320 -11.94 -8.95 15.95
CA ALA A 320 -10.49 -8.83 16.11
C ALA A 320 -10.13 -8.47 17.57
N TYR A 321 -8.88 -8.67 17.95
CA TYR A 321 -8.29 -8.11 19.15
C TYR A 321 -7.30 -7.02 18.75
N ALA A 322 -7.55 -5.80 19.20
CA ALA A 322 -6.73 -4.62 18.97
C ALA A 322 -6.18 -4.11 20.31
N LYS A 323 -4.85 -4.07 20.46
CA LYS A 323 -4.20 -3.66 21.70
C LYS A 323 -3.11 -2.61 21.50
N GLY A 324 -3.10 -1.55 22.30
CA GLY A 324 -2.03 -0.55 22.24
C GLY A 324 -2.11 0.30 20.97
N PHE A 325 -3.28 0.85 20.65
CA PHE A 325 -3.45 1.73 19.49
C PHE A 325 -3.32 3.19 19.93
N ALA A 326 -2.59 3.98 19.17
CA ALA A 326 -2.34 5.39 19.47
C ALA A 326 -2.63 6.29 18.27
N TRP A 327 -3.34 7.39 18.52
CA TRP A 327 -3.58 8.48 17.58
C TRP A 327 -3.04 9.78 18.19
N GLU A 328 -1.99 10.34 17.60
CA GLU A 328 -1.21 11.42 18.21
C GLU A 328 -1.06 12.61 17.23
N GLY A 329 -1.68 13.75 17.50
CA GLY A 329 -1.56 14.91 16.62
C GLY A 329 -2.22 14.71 15.26
N ILE A 330 -3.52 14.37 15.25
CA ILE A 330 -4.31 14.26 14.02
C ILE A 330 -5.24 15.46 13.92
N ASN A 331 -4.94 16.36 12.99
CA ASN A 331 -5.52 17.71 12.95
C ASN A 331 -6.06 18.07 11.56
N GLY A 332 -7.11 18.89 11.52
CA GLY A 332 -7.59 19.50 10.27
C GLY A 332 -9.10 19.41 10.08
N SER A 333 -9.58 19.10 8.88
CA SER A 333 -11.01 19.18 8.54
C SER A 333 -11.60 17.92 7.93
N VAL A 334 -12.82 17.59 8.40
CA VAL A 334 -13.67 16.59 7.76
C VAL A 334 -14.29 17.13 6.47
N ALA A 335 -14.72 16.23 5.59
CA ALA A 335 -15.42 16.60 4.36
C ALA A 335 -16.82 17.20 4.63
N ALA A 336 -17.25 18.13 3.76
CA ALA A 336 -18.58 18.74 3.85
C ALA A 336 -19.71 17.74 3.56
N VAL A 337 -19.40 16.70 2.79
CA VAL A 337 -20.27 15.58 2.43
C VAL A 337 -19.45 14.31 2.66
N VAL A 338 -20.05 13.33 3.31
CA VAL A 338 -19.43 12.03 3.55
C VAL A 338 -19.42 11.22 2.26
N GLY A 339 -18.28 10.61 1.96
CA GLY A 339 -18.10 9.67 0.85
C GLY A 339 -17.10 10.13 -0.19
N ASP A 340 -16.99 9.31 -1.23
CA ASP A 340 -16.24 9.58 -2.46
C ASP A 340 -17.00 8.97 -3.66
N ALA A 341 -16.37 8.94 -4.83
CA ALA A 341 -16.99 8.38 -6.04
C ALA A 341 -16.95 6.84 -6.12
N SER A 342 -16.49 6.14 -5.07
CA SER A 342 -16.46 4.67 -5.02
C SER A 342 -17.78 4.03 -4.59
N CYS A 343 -18.77 4.83 -4.18
CA CYS A 343 -20.07 4.31 -3.77
C CYS A 343 -20.91 3.85 -4.99
N VAL A 344 -20.94 2.54 -5.22
CA VAL A 344 -21.70 1.91 -6.32
C VAL A 344 -22.89 1.06 -5.85
N SER A 345 -23.17 1.05 -4.54
CA SER A 345 -24.30 0.36 -3.91
C SER A 345 -25.01 1.24 -2.88
N ASP A 346 -26.21 0.85 -2.48
CA ASP A 346 -26.94 1.44 -1.35
C ASP A 346 -27.26 0.34 -0.32
N PRO A 347 -26.63 0.35 0.88
CA PRO A 347 -25.63 1.32 1.34
C PRO A 347 -24.28 1.17 0.61
N CYS A 348 -23.44 2.22 0.64
CA CYS A 348 -22.07 2.18 0.11
C CYS A 348 -21.20 1.15 0.86
N TRP A 349 -20.12 0.66 0.25
CA TRP A 349 -19.17 -0.27 0.92
C TRP A 349 -18.45 0.35 2.13
N TYR A 350 -18.38 1.67 2.21
CA TYR A 350 -17.80 2.38 3.35
C TYR A 350 -18.85 2.83 4.38
N ALA A 351 -20.12 2.45 4.19
CA ALA A 351 -21.19 2.88 5.08
C ALA A 351 -20.89 2.48 6.52
N THR A 352 -21.01 3.45 7.43
CA THR A 352 -20.67 3.28 8.83
C THR A 352 -21.81 3.78 9.71
N THR A 353 -21.99 3.13 10.85
CA THR A 353 -23.04 3.48 11.81
C THR A 353 -22.91 4.96 12.22
N SER A 354 -24.03 5.69 12.13
CA SER A 354 -24.12 7.11 12.47
C SER A 354 -23.16 8.02 11.66
N GLU A 355 -22.87 7.65 10.41
CA GLU A 355 -22.12 8.50 9.50
C GLU A 355 -22.73 9.91 9.37
N SER A 356 -21.87 10.92 9.42
CA SER A 356 -22.26 12.33 9.39
C SER A 356 -21.06 13.20 9.04
N PRO A 357 -21.22 14.27 8.24
CA PRO A 357 -20.15 15.25 7.97
C PRO A 357 -19.81 16.10 9.20
N LYS A 358 -20.42 15.82 10.35
CA LYS A 358 -20.10 16.45 11.63
C LYS A 358 -19.12 15.64 12.47
N ASN A 359 -18.87 14.37 12.14
CA ASN A 359 -18.06 13.47 12.95
C ASN A 359 -16.70 13.25 12.29
N GLY A 360 -15.63 13.28 13.09
CA GLY A 360 -14.25 13.05 12.64
C GLY A 360 -13.60 11.79 13.23
N LEU A 361 -14.18 11.26 14.31
CA LEU A 361 -13.70 10.06 15.00
C LEU A 361 -14.80 9.01 15.01
N TYR A 362 -14.51 7.83 14.47
CA TYR A 362 -15.37 6.66 14.53
C TYR A 362 -14.60 5.54 15.21
N LEU A 363 -15.06 5.14 16.40
CA LEU A 363 -14.46 4.14 17.26
C LEU A 363 -15.50 3.07 17.61
N LEU A 364 -15.72 2.15 16.67
CA LEU A 364 -16.75 1.12 16.80
C LEU A 364 -16.11 -0.20 17.22
N CYS A 365 -15.82 -0.30 18.52
CA CYS A 365 -15.32 -1.51 19.15
C CYS A 365 -16.45 -2.48 19.48
N HIS A 366 -16.12 -3.77 19.46
CA HIS A 366 -16.98 -4.85 19.92
C HIS A 366 -17.25 -4.72 21.43
N ASP A 367 -16.16 -4.64 22.21
CA ASP A 367 -16.17 -4.33 23.64
C ASP A 367 -14.74 -4.01 24.14
N SER A 368 -14.64 -3.61 25.41
CA SER A 368 -13.37 -3.31 26.09
C SER A 368 -12.39 -4.48 26.24
N ALA A 369 -12.80 -5.72 25.99
CA ALA A 369 -11.88 -6.88 26.00
C ALA A 369 -11.26 -7.12 24.60
N HIS A 370 -11.86 -6.58 23.54
CA HIS A 370 -11.33 -6.63 22.18
C HIS A 370 -10.50 -5.38 21.86
N CYS A 371 -10.85 -4.23 22.43
CA CYS A 371 -10.10 -2.98 22.30
C CYS A 371 -9.44 -2.58 23.62
N GLU A 372 -8.13 -2.81 23.75
CA GLU A 372 -7.36 -2.53 24.98
C GLU A 372 -6.25 -1.49 24.76
N ASP A 373 -5.97 -0.66 25.77
CA ASP A 373 -4.87 0.33 25.76
C ASP A 373 -4.92 1.29 24.56
N PHE A 374 -6.08 1.92 24.33
CA PHE A 374 -6.20 2.95 23.28
C PHE A 374 -5.80 4.31 23.83
N HIS A 375 -5.04 5.08 23.05
CA HIS A 375 -4.52 6.38 23.42
C HIS A 375 -4.75 7.42 22.32
N PHE A 376 -5.23 8.60 22.72
CA PHE A 376 -5.51 9.73 21.87
C PHE A 376 -4.86 10.96 22.50
N GLU A 377 -4.01 11.64 21.74
CA GLU A 377 -3.33 12.87 22.18
C GLU A 377 -3.40 13.91 21.07
N GLY A 378 -3.82 15.14 21.39
CA GLY A 378 -3.79 16.24 20.42
C GLY A 378 -4.64 15.99 19.17
N ILE A 379 -5.90 15.57 19.33
CA ILE A 379 -6.85 15.42 18.22
C ILE A 379 -7.63 16.73 18.03
N ASP A 380 -7.35 17.45 16.95
CA ASP A 380 -8.03 18.72 16.61
C ASP A 380 -8.70 18.65 15.24
N LEU A 381 -9.90 18.07 15.21
CA LEU A 381 -10.70 17.89 13.99
C LEU A 381 -11.87 18.87 13.96
N THR A 382 -12.07 19.50 12.81
CA THR A 382 -13.16 20.43 12.56
C THR A 382 -14.09 19.95 11.46
N THR A 383 -15.34 20.41 11.51
CA THR A 383 -16.28 20.30 10.39
C THR A 383 -15.83 21.19 9.24
N ALA A 384 -16.36 20.97 8.03
CA ALA A 384 -16.09 21.87 6.90
C ALA A 384 -16.46 23.35 7.16
N ASN A 385 -17.32 23.62 8.15
CA ASN A 385 -17.70 24.98 8.57
C ASN A 385 -16.88 25.51 9.75
N GLY A 386 -15.83 24.80 10.18
CA GLY A 386 -14.90 25.23 11.21
C GLY A 386 -15.39 25.04 12.66
N THR A 387 -16.48 24.30 12.88
CA THR A 387 -16.87 23.89 14.24
C THR A 387 -16.10 22.64 14.65
N ALA A 388 -15.90 22.39 15.95
CA ALA A 388 -15.32 21.12 16.39
C ALA A 388 -16.14 19.92 15.87
N ALA A 389 -15.44 18.88 15.40
CA ALA A 389 -16.03 17.65 14.93
C ALA A 389 -16.45 16.77 16.12
N GLY A 390 -17.39 15.87 15.87
CA GLY A 390 -17.88 14.89 16.81
C GLY A 390 -17.22 13.52 16.69
N GLU A 391 -17.53 12.67 17.65
CA GLU A 391 -17.16 11.26 17.67
C GLU A 391 -18.41 10.37 17.64
N VAL A 392 -18.24 9.19 17.06
CA VAL A 392 -19.12 8.04 17.22
C VAL A 392 -18.31 6.96 17.90
N CYS A 393 -18.73 6.52 19.07
CA CYS A 393 -18.01 5.55 19.88
C CYS A 393 -18.96 4.51 20.50
N THR A 394 -18.56 3.24 20.41
CA THR A 394 -19.26 2.10 21.02
C THR A 394 -18.27 1.09 21.58
N GLY A 395 -18.66 0.36 22.63
CA GLY A 395 -17.88 -0.74 23.21
C GLY A 395 -16.79 -0.30 24.20
N LEU A 396 -16.54 1.01 24.31
CA LEU A 396 -15.55 1.62 25.21
C LEU A 396 -16.18 2.66 26.16
N GLU A 397 -17.50 2.62 26.36
CA GLU A 397 -18.19 3.51 27.29
C GLU A 397 -17.67 3.30 28.73
N GLY A 398 -17.28 4.39 29.39
CA GLY A 398 -16.75 4.36 30.75
C GLY A 398 -15.29 3.90 30.88
N VAL A 399 -14.58 3.68 29.76
CA VAL A 399 -13.12 3.50 29.77
C VAL A 399 -12.45 4.86 29.96
N ASP A 400 -11.74 5.00 31.09
CA ASP A 400 -11.01 6.23 31.43
C ASP A 400 -9.57 6.20 30.90
N GLY A 401 -8.96 7.38 30.74
CA GLY A 401 -7.53 7.51 30.45
C GLY A 401 -7.12 7.36 28.98
N MET A 402 -8.08 7.15 28.07
CA MET A 402 -7.79 7.07 26.63
C MET A 402 -7.38 8.41 26.02
N GLY A 403 -7.68 9.54 26.65
CA GLY A 403 -7.45 10.88 26.10
C GLY A 403 -8.63 11.45 25.31
N VAL A 404 -9.60 10.61 24.93
CA VAL A 404 -10.97 10.97 24.53
C VAL A 404 -11.97 10.25 25.43
N THR A 405 -13.19 10.78 25.55
CA THR A 405 -14.26 10.13 26.34
C THR A 405 -15.32 9.60 25.40
N CYS A 406 -15.53 8.29 25.37
CA CYS A 406 -16.53 7.60 24.55
C CYS A 406 -17.97 7.96 24.98
N VAL A 407 -18.51 9.09 24.48
CA VAL A 407 -19.82 9.62 24.88
C VAL A 407 -20.71 10.04 23.72
N ASN A 408 -20.27 9.90 22.46
CA ASN A 408 -21.04 10.28 21.27
C ASN A 408 -21.42 11.76 21.29
N GLY A 409 -20.43 12.64 21.10
CA GLY A 409 -20.57 14.09 21.16
C GLY A 409 -19.43 14.80 20.44
N THR A 410 -19.16 16.06 20.78
CA THR A 410 -17.96 16.76 20.30
C THR A 410 -16.70 16.06 20.80
N ILE A 411 -15.70 15.90 19.93
CA ILE A 411 -14.40 15.36 20.32
C ILE A 411 -13.83 16.24 21.43
N THR A 412 -13.56 15.63 22.58
CA THR A 412 -12.90 16.27 23.71
C THR A 412 -11.58 15.56 23.92
N ALA A 413 -10.57 15.95 23.14
CA ALA A 413 -9.22 15.46 23.30
C ALA A 413 -8.41 16.42 24.18
N ASN A 414 -7.62 15.86 25.11
CA ASN A 414 -6.70 16.63 25.95
C ASN A 414 -5.40 16.97 25.22
#